data_AF-A0A7C3NZS7-F1
#
_entry.id   AF-A0A7C3NZS7-F1
#
_cell.length_a   1.000
_cell.length_b   1.000
_cell.length_c   1.000
_cell.angle_alpha   90.00
_cell.angle_beta   90.00
_cell.angle_gamma   90.00
#
_symmetry.space_group_name_H-M   'P 1'
#
loop_
_entity.id
_entity.type
_entity.pdbx_description
1 polymer ?
#
loop_
_entity_poly.entity_id
_entity_poly.type
_entity_poly.pdbx_seq_one_letter_code
_entity_poly.pdbx_strand_id
1 'polypeptide(L)'
;MAIRPSSSGWPRSARTSWSSSSSLHGAVSRPESSPRLWTEREGAGVRGRMTAGEALGLVTVQGTNYDGSIHWKHPATLLQAGPGLVQTQTSAGLEIKREAGIFVSRYNTRGHYWPDRWFNVIRLELPGQGLYGFYCNIATPARFDGETVHYTDLQLDVIVRRDGGAGLVHSVVDEDEFEEARLRYGYDAGLVARCRAAVDELIAMVGRRAFPFDG
;
A
#
# COMPACT_ATOMS: atom_id res chain seq x y z
N MET A 1 -13.99 -4.12 32.94
CA MET A 1 -13.08 -3.45 31.98
C MET A 1 -13.37 -4.06 30.62
N ALA A 2 -14.17 -3.39 29.80
CA ALA A 2 -14.66 -3.93 28.53
C ALA A 2 -13.62 -3.61 27.44
N ILE A 3 -13.03 -4.66 26.87
CA ILE A 3 -12.13 -4.57 25.71
C ILE A 3 -13.00 -4.15 24.52
N ARG A 4 -12.76 -2.94 23.99
CA ARG A 4 -13.36 -2.52 22.72
C ARG A 4 -12.71 -3.33 21.59
N PRO A 5 -13.48 -3.87 20.63
CA PRO A 5 -12.89 -4.50 19.45
C PRO A 5 -12.15 -3.44 18.62
N SER A 6 -10.95 -3.77 18.14
CA SER A 6 -10.12 -2.86 17.33
C SER A 6 -10.87 -2.45 16.05
N SER A 7 -10.76 -1.17 15.68
CA SER A 7 -11.32 -0.60 14.45
C SER A 7 -10.60 -1.05 13.18
N SER A 8 -9.47 -1.75 13.33
CA SER A 8 -8.53 -2.01 12.24
C SER A 8 -9.19 -2.79 11.09
N GLY A 9 -9.04 -2.23 9.89
CA GLY A 9 -9.37 -2.92 8.67
C GLY A 9 -10.48 -2.24 7.88
N TRP A 10 -10.02 -1.42 6.95
CA TRP A 10 -10.76 -0.89 5.81
C TRP A 10 -11.76 0.23 6.11
N PRO A 11 -11.86 1.24 5.23
CA PRO A 11 -12.78 2.34 5.47
C PRO A 11 -14.23 1.84 5.47
N ARG A 12 -14.84 1.85 6.65
CA ARG A 12 -16.29 2.02 6.77
C ARG A 12 -16.59 3.40 6.19
N SER A 13 -17.62 3.47 5.34
CA SER A 13 -17.99 4.66 4.59
C SER A 13 -18.04 5.92 5.48
N ALA A 14 -17.01 6.76 5.41
CA ALA A 14 -17.04 8.09 6.01
C ALA A 14 -17.93 8.96 5.14
N ARG A 15 -19.19 9.11 5.57
CA ARG A 15 -20.12 10.10 5.05
C ARG A 15 -19.84 11.40 5.78
N THR A 16 -19.09 12.30 5.16
CA THR A 16 -18.93 13.67 5.63
C THR A 16 -18.91 14.61 4.43
N SER A 17 -20.00 15.37 4.29
CA SER A 17 -20.26 16.35 3.24
C SER A 17 -19.65 17.70 3.61
N TRP A 18 -18.70 18.23 2.83
CA TRP A 18 -18.27 19.62 2.98
C TRP A 18 -17.97 20.32 1.65
N SER A 19 -18.26 21.61 1.67
CA SER A 19 -18.48 22.57 0.59
C SER A 19 -17.21 23.08 -0.07
N SER A 20 -17.27 23.21 -1.41
CA SER A 20 -16.21 23.76 -2.25
C SER A 20 -16.08 25.29 -2.11
N SER A 21 -14.85 25.78 -2.14
CA SER A 21 -14.53 27.17 -2.52
C SER A 21 -13.31 27.13 -3.43
N SER A 22 -13.51 27.57 -4.68
CA SER A 22 -12.53 27.55 -5.78
C SER A 22 -11.95 28.93 -6.01
N SER A 23 -10.66 29.01 -6.38
CA SER A 23 -10.08 29.86 -7.45
C SER A 23 -8.57 29.55 -7.52
N LEU A 24 -7.99 28.86 -8.52
CA LEU A 24 -7.73 29.16 -9.94
C LEU A 24 -6.58 30.18 -10.21
N HIS A 25 -5.42 29.69 -10.70
CA HIS A 25 -4.76 30.00 -12.01
C HIS A 25 -3.23 29.88 -11.97
N GLY A 26 -2.65 29.33 -13.06
CA GLY A 26 -1.23 29.51 -13.41
C GLY A 26 -0.62 28.38 -14.24
N ALA A 27 -0.65 28.51 -15.58
CA ALA A 27 -0.06 27.60 -16.56
C ALA A 27 1.37 28.02 -16.98
N VAL A 28 1.95 27.26 -17.94
CA VAL A 28 3.17 27.49 -18.77
C VAL A 28 4.39 26.66 -18.30
N SER A 29 5.25 26.00 -19.09
CA SER A 29 5.30 25.48 -20.48
C SER A 29 6.59 24.63 -20.58
N ARG A 30 6.64 23.65 -21.50
CA ARG A 30 7.83 22.84 -21.86
C ARG A 30 8.87 23.63 -22.69
N PRO A 31 10.13 23.14 -22.75
CA PRO A 31 10.62 22.67 -24.05
C PRO A 31 11.48 21.38 -24.04
N GLU A 32 11.57 20.77 -25.23
CA GLU A 32 12.43 19.65 -25.64
C GLU A 32 13.93 19.99 -25.63
N SER A 33 14.78 18.97 -25.47
CA SER A 33 15.74 18.53 -26.52
C SER A 33 16.69 17.42 -26.01
N SER A 34 16.84 16.37 -26.82
CA SER A 34 17.96 15.41 -26.78
C SER A 34 19.08 15.89 -27.72
N PRO A 35 20.34 15.43 -27.57
CA PRO A 35 20.77 14.32 -28.43
C PRO A 35 21.84 13.35 -27.84
N ARG A 36 21.74 12.06 -28.26
CA ARG A 36 22.78 11.12 -28.81
C ARG A 36 24.11 10.95 -28.02
N LEU A 37 24.84 9.83 -28.00
CA LEU A 37 24.84 8.47 -28.55
C LEU A 37 26.01 7.80 -27.81
N TRP A 38 25.87 6.55 -27.35
CA TRP A 38 27.00 5.64 -27.17
C TRP A 38 26.56 4.25 -27.63
N THR A 39 27.27 3.71 -28.60
CA THR A 39 27.19 2.33 -29.07
C THR A 39 28.47 1.63 -28.67
N GLU A 40 28.41 0.44 -28.05
CA GLU A 40 28.99 -0.78 -28.64
C GLU A 40 28.65 -2.06 -27.85
N ARG A 41 28.19 -3.05 -28.65
CA ARG A 41 28.45 -4.50 -28.69
C ARG A 41 28.11 -5.43 -27.50
N GLU A 42 26.94 -6.04 -27.67
CA GLU A 42 26.70 -7.49 -27.86
C GLU A 42 27.51 -8.51 -27.03
N GLY A 43 26.81 -9.10 -26.05
CA GLY A 43 26.96 -10.50 -25.66
C GLY A 43 25.59 -11.18 -25.79
N ALA A 44 25.53 -12.23 -26.61
CA ALA A 44 24.32 -12.94 -26.99
C ALA A 44 23.62 -13.57 -25.78
N GLY A 45 22.35 -13.21 -25.61
CA GLY A 45 21.40 -13.89 -24.75
C GLY A 45 20.03 -13.54 -25.28
N VAL A 46 19.26 -14.53 -25.69
CA VAL A 46 17.90 -14.39 -26.22
C VAL A 46 17.06 -13.59 -25.23
N ARG A 47 16.93 -12.28 -25.45
CA ARG A 47 15.97 -11.44 -24.70
C ARG A 47 14.61 -11.68 -25.32
N GLY A 48 13.93 -12.69 -24.80
CA GLY A 48 12.48 -12.78 -24.92
C GLY A 48 11.89 -11.46 -24.43
N ARG A 49 11.15 -10.79 -25.30
CA ARG A 49 10.31 -9.63 -24.95
C ARG A 49 9.25 -10.14 -23.98
N MET A 50 9.49 -10.00 -22.67
CA MET A 50 8.52 -10.36 -21.65
C MET A 50 7.31 -9.42 -21.76
N THR A 51 6.16 -10.00 -22.10
CA THR A 51 4.86 -9.36 -22.00
C THR A 51 4.47 -9.21 -20.53
N ALA A 52 3.70 -8.18 -20.21
CA ALA A 52 3.15 -8.02 -18.88
C ALA A 52 2.28 -9.22 -18.48
N GLY A 53 2.53 -9.80 -17.31
CA GLY A 53 1.48 -10.38 -16.47
C GLY A 53 1.23 -11.89 -16.51
N GLU A 54 2.24 -12.74 -16.65
CA GLU A 54 2.05 -14.15 -16.23
C GLU A 54 2.22 -14.26 -14.71
N ALA A 55 1.19 -14.79 -14.05
CA ALA A 55 1.23 -15.06 -12.61
C ALA A 55 2.39 -16.02 -12.29
N LEU A 56 3.25 -15.61 -11.35
CA LEU A 56 4.42 -16.41 -10.96
C LEU A 56 4.07 -17.56 -10.00
N GLY A 57 2.87 -17.52 -9.41
CA GLY A 57 2.38 -18.55 -8.50
C GLY A 57 1.39 -18.03 -7.47
N LEU A 58 0.95 -18.90 -6.57
CA LEU A 58 0.19 -18.53 -5.38
C LEU A 58 1.15 -18.37 -4.19
N VAL A 59 0.93 -17.31 -3.41
CA VAL A 59 1.67 -17.01 -2.18
C VAL A 59 0.70 -16.68 -1.06
N THR A 60 1.18 -16.71 0.17
CA THR A 60 0.45 -16.18 1.33
C THR A 60 0.91 -14.75 1.62
N VAL A 61 -0.02 -13.87 1.93
CA VAL A 61 0.28 -12.59 2.59
C VAL A 61 -0.09 -12.73 4.06
N GLN A 62 0.85 -12.46 4.96
CA GLN A 62 0.68 -12.59 6.40
C GLN A 62 1.17 -11.33 7.13
N GLY A 63 0.22 -10.55 7.64
CA GLY A 63 0.44 -9.44 8.56
C GLY A 63 0.22 -9.88 10.01
N THR A 64 1.10 -9.44 10.91
CA THR A 64 0.98 -9.68 12.35
C THR A 64 0.74 -8.38 13.09
N ASN A 65 0.11 -8.44 14.27
CA ASN A 65 0.20 -7.37 15.25
C ASN A 65 1.60 -7.37 15.87
N TYR A 66 1.92 -6.34 16.64
CA TYR A 66 3.25 -6.21 17.26
C TYR A 66 3.61 -7.36 18.22
N ASP A 67 2.62 -7.95 18.89
CA ASP A 67 2.81 -9.14 19.75
C ASP A 67 2.96 -10.46 18.98
N GLY A 68 2.97 -10.42 17.64
CA GLY A 68 3.12 -11.57 16.76
C GLY A 68 1.82 -12.33 16.48
N SER A 69 0.69 -11.94 17.08
CA SER A 69 -0.61 -12.51 16.72
C SER A 69 -0.97 -12.20 15.26
N ILE A 70 -1.68 -13.12 14.60
CA ILE A 70 -2.08 -12.95 13.20
C ILE A 70 -3.13 -11.83 13.10
N HIS A 71 -2.79 -10.76 12.37
CA HIS A 71 -3.72 -9.69 12.05
C HIS A 71 -4.41 -9.97 10.71
N TRP A 72 -3.62 -10.26 9.67
CA TRP A 72 -4.11 -10.58 8.33
C TRP A 72 -3.41 -11.83 7.80
N LYS A 73 -4.17 -12.76 7.23
CA LYS A 73 -3.62 -13.90 6.52
C LYS A 73 -4.53 -14.32 5.38
N HIS A 74 -4.03 -14.27 4.15
CA HIS A 74 -4.82 -14.64 2.98
C HIS A 74 -3.94 -15.10 1.82
N PRO A 75 -4.48 -15.91 0.89
CA PRO A 75 -3.78 -16.22 -0.35
C PRO A 75 -3.78 -15.00 -1.27
N ALA A 76 -2.77 -14.91 -2.12
CA ALA A 76 -2.68 -13.95 -3.21
C ALA A 76 -1.93 -14.55 -4.39
N THR A 77 -2.18 -14.02 -5.59
CA THR A 77 -1.36 -14.33 -6.77
C THR A 77 -0.10 -13.49 -6.72
N LEU A 78 1.08 -14.10 -6.91
CA LEU A 78 2.34 -13.39 -7.03
C LEU A 78 2.48 -12.82 -8.45
N LEU A 79 2.64 -11.50 -8.55
CA LEU A 79 2.87 -10.82 -9.83
C LEU A 79 4.36 -10.57 -10.07
N GLN A 80 5.10 -10.26 -9.02
CA GLN A 80 6.52 -9.96 -9.07
C GLN A 80 7.16 -10.27 -7.72
N ALA A 81 8.37 -10.85 -7.74
CA ALA A 81 9.26 -10.91 -6.59
C ALA A 81 10.67 -10.48 -7.02
N GLY A 82 11.12 -9.33 -6.53
CA GLY A 82 12.47 -8.81 -6.76
C GLY A 82 13.09 -8.29 -5.46
N PRO A 83 14.41 -8.00 -5.47
CA PRO A 83 15.15 -7.63 -4.26
C PRO A 83 14.68 -6.32 -3.61
N GLY A 84 13.96 -5.47 -4.34
CA GLY A 84 13.42 -4.20 -3.83
C GLY A 84 11.90 -4.14 -3.75
N LEU A 85 11.16 -5.15 -4.24
CA LEU A 85 9.70 -5.12 -4.26
C LEU A 85 9.11 -6.51 -4.51
N VAL A 86 8.10 -6.86 -3.72
CA VAL A 86 7.16 -7.94 -3.99
C VAL A 86 5.78 -7.34 -4.30
N GLN A 87 5.16 -7.79 -5.39
CA GLN A 87 3.79 -7.41 -5.74
C GLN A 87 2.88 -8.63 -5.78
N THR A 88 1.72 -8.49 -5.15
CA THR A 88 0.69 -9.53 -5.13
C THR A 88 -0.63 -8.98 -5.67
N GLN A 89 -1.52 -9.88 -6.07
CA GLN A 89 -2.87 -9.55 -6.51
C GLN A 89 -3.91 -10.44 -5.83
N THR A 90 -5.02 -9.83 -5.44
CA THR A 90 -6.25 -10.55 -5.06
C THR A 90 -7.43 -10.04 -5.88
N SER A 91 -8.49 -10.84 -5.93
CA SER A 91 -9.74 -10.46 -6.59
C SER A 91 -10.82 -10.11 -5.58
N ALA A 92 -11.78 -9.29 -6.00
CA ALA A 92 -13.02 -9.09 -5.26
C ALA A 92 -13.73 -10.44 -5.03
N GLY A 93 -14.39 -10.57 -3.88
CA GLY A 93 -14.99 -11.82 -3.42
C GLY A 93 -14.05 -12.71 -2.60
N LEU A 94 -12.77 -12.35 -2.44
CA LEU A 94 -11.87 -13.09 -1.57
C LEU A 94 -12.38 -13.06 -0.13
N GLU A 95 -12.62 -14.24 0.44
CA GLU A 95 -12.94 -14.43 1.85
C GLU A 95 -11.66 -14.55 2.67
N ILE A 96 -11.54 -13.72 3.71
CA ILE A 96 -10.44 -13.70 4.65
C ILE A 96 -11.00 -13.98 6.05
N LYS A 97 -10.59 -15.09 6.64
CA LYS A 97 -10.97 -15.45 8.00
C LYS A 97 -10.14 -14.63 8.99
N ARG A 98 -10.81 -13.95 9.90
CA ARG A 98 -10.22 -13.20 11.01
C ARG A 98 -10.89 -13.62 12.32
N GLU A 99 -10.30 -13.21 13.44
CA GLU A 99 -10.91 -13.43 14.76
C GLU A 99 -12.32 -12.81 14.85
N ALA A 100 -12.49 -11.60 14.30
CA ALA A 100 -13.78 -10.90 14.25
C ALA A 100 -14.80 -11.47 13.24
N GLY A 101 -14.46 -12.57 12.55
CA GLY A 101 -15.31 -13.23 11.54
C GLY A 101 -14.74 -13.18 10.12
N ILE A 102 -15.59 -13.51 9.14
CA ILE A 102 -15.20 -13.54 7.73
C ILE A 102 -15.30 -12.13 7.13
N PHE A 103 -14.19 -11.64 6.58
CA PHE A 103 -14.15 -10.46 5.73
C PHE A 103 -14.23 -10.87 4.28
N VAL A 104 -15.11 -10.25 3.51
CA VAL A 104 -15.19 -10.46 2.05
C VAL A 104 -14.71 -9.20 1.36
N SER A 105 -13.57 -9.28 0.64
CA SER A 105 -13.04 -8.14 -0.08
C SER A 105 -14.00 -7.71 -1.19
N ARG A 106 -14.31 -6.42 -1.25
CA ARG A 106 -15.08 -5.84 -2.37
C ARG A 106 -14.20 -5.44 -3.57
N TYR A 107 -12.89 -5.56 -3.43
CA TYR A 107 -11.92 -4.95 -4.32
C TYR A 107 -11.03 -5.99 -4.96
N ASN A 108 -10.70 -5.77 -6.23
CA ASN A 108 -9.44 -6.29 -6.77
C ASN A 108 -8.32 -5.48 -6.11
N THR A 109 -7.32 -6.17 -5.57
CA THR A 109 -6.22 -5.50 -4.86
C THR A 109 -4.90 -5.78 -5.53
N ARG A 110 -4.00 -4.79 -5.49
CA ARG A 110 -2.58 -4.99 -5.76
C ARG A 110 -1.77 -4.55 -4.56
N GLY A 111 -1.15 -5.50 -3.87
CA GLY A 111 -0.27 -5.25 -2.74
C GLY A 111 1.15 -4.95 -3.20
N HIS A 112 1.80 -3.99 -2.55
CA HIS A 112 3.18 -3.58 -2.80
C HIS A 112 3.96 -3.64 -1.48
N TYR A 113 4.98 -4.49 -1.45
CA TYR A 113 5.72 -4.81 -0.23
C TYR A 113 7.22 -4.63 -0.47
N TRP A 114 7.84 -3.73 0.28
CA TRP A 114 9.26 -3.41 0.16
C TRP A 114 10.05 -3.94 1.36
N PRO A 115 11.25 -4.50 1.14
CA PRO A 115 12.11 -4.97 2.22
C PRO A 115 12.89 -3.84 2.92
N ASP A 116 12.82 -2.62 2.40
CA ASP A 116 13.54 -1.44 2.88
C ASP A 116 12.64 -0.27 3.26
N ARG A 117 11.31 -0.43 3.21
CA ARG A 117 10.34 0.62 3.60
C ARG A 117 9.51 0.22 4.80
N TRP A 118 9.18 1.21 5.61
CA TRP A 118 8.37 1.05 6.82
C TRP A 118 6.86 1.15 6.55
N PHE A 119 6.44 0.67 5.38
CA PHE A 119 5.05 0.59 4.98
C PHE A 119 4.85 -0.42 3.86
N ASN A 120 3.60 -0.83 3.67
CA ASN A 120 3.15 -1.48 2.45
C ASN A 120 1.95 -0.70 1.87
N VAL A 121 1.74 -0.78 0.56
CA VAL A 121 0.66 -0.07 -0.13
C VAL A 121 -0.23 -1.05 -0.87
N ILE A 122 -1.51 -1.03 -0.54
CA ILE A 122 -2.54 -1.83 -1.21
C ILE A 122 -3.36 -0.90 -2.10
N ARG A 123 -3.20 -1.06 -3.41
CA ARG A 123 -4.05 -0.41 -4.40
C ARG A 123 -5.39 -1.12 -4.45
N LEU A 124 -6.48 -0.35 -4.44
CA LEU A 124 -7.85 -0.83 -4.35
C LEU A 124 -8.62 -0.46 -5.61
N GLU A 125 -9.11 -1.47 -6.32
CA GLU A 125 -9.93 -1.28 -7.51
C GLU A 125 -11.30 -1.92 -7.34
N LEU A 126 -12.35 -1.16 -7.66
CA LEU A 126 -13.71 -1.68 -7.73
C LEU A 126 -13.93 -2.35 -9.08
N PRO A 127 -14.42 -3.60 -9.12
CA PRO A 127 -14.77 -4.27 -10.38
C PRO A 127 -15.70 -3.40 -11.24
N GLY A 128 -15.29 -3.16 -12.50
CA GLY A 128 -16.04 -2.33 -13.45
C GLY A 128 -15.99 -0.82 -13.21
N GLN A 129 -15.37 -0.33 -12.13
CA GLN A 129 -15.26 1.10 -11.81
C GLN A 129 -13.81 1.61 -11.74
N GLY A 130 -12.83 0.71 -11.69
CA GLY A 130 -11.40 1.05 -11.67
C GLY A 130 -10.93 1.48 -10.28
N LEU A 131 -9.92 2.37 -10.25
CA LEU A 131 -9.26 2.81 -9.01
C LEU A 131 -10.25 3.45 -8.04
N TYR A 132 -10.41 2.80 -6.87
CA TYR A 132 -11.12 3.32 -5.72
C TYR A 132 -10.20 4.17 -4.83
N GLY A 133 -8.97 3.71 -4.62
CA GLY A 133 -7.97 4.39 -3.80
C GLY A 133 -6.83 3.47 -3.39
N PHE A 134 -6.13 3.86 -2.33
CA PHE A 134 -5.03 3.10 -1.74
C PHE A 134 -5.19 3.06 -0.23
N TYR A 135 -4.77 1.95 0.34
CA TYR A 135 -4.62 1.77 1.78
C TYR A 135 -3.15 1.50 2.06
N CYS A 136 -2.53 2.31 2.92
CA CYS A 136 -1.10 2.22 3.20
C CYS A 136 -0.93 1.90 4.68
N ASN A 137 -0.47 0.69 4.99
CA ASN A 137 -0.15 0.29 6.35
C ASN A 137 1.23 0.80 6.71
N ILE A 138 1.39 1.52 7.82
CA ILE A 138 2.69 1.67 8.46
C ILE A 138 3.03 0.33 9.11
N ALA A 139 4.14 -0.25 8.68
CA ALA A 139 4.48 -1.63 8.98
C ALA A 139 6.00 -1.81 9.00
N THR A 140 6.49 -2.90 9.60
CA THR A 140 7.90 -3.27 9.44
C THR A 140 8.22 -3.57 7.98
N PRO A 141 9.49 -3.40 7.54
CA PRO A 141 9.90 -3.82 6.21
C PRO A 141 9.55 -5.28 5.94
N ALA A 142 9.03 -5.52 4.74
CA ALA A 142 8.46 -6.81 4.40
C ALA A 142 9.55 -7.85 4.16
N ARG A 143 9.33 -9.08 4.64
CA ARG A 143 10.18 -10.24 4.33
C ARG A 143 9.42 -11.19 3.43
N PHE A 144 10.03 -11.64 2.35
CA PHE A 144 9.48 -12.69 1.49
C PHE A 144 10.40 -13.90 1.49
N ASP A 145 9.86 -15.09 1.79
CA ASP A 145 10.62 -16.35 1.84
C ASP A 145 10.38 -17.27 0.63
N GLY A 146 9.73 -16.76 -0.42
CA GLY A 146 9.38 -17.52 -1.61
C GLY A 146 7.94 -18.05 -1.57
N GLU A 147 7.36 -18.20 -0.38
CA GLU A 147 5.98 -18.71 -0.21
C GLU A 147 5.08 -17.70 0.49
N THR A 148 5.63 -16.90 1.40
CA THR A 148 4.88 -15.97 2.24
C THR A 148 5.53 -14.60 2.30
N VAL A 149 4.72 -13.56 2.09
CA VAL A 149 5.06 -12.17 2.39
C VAL A 149 4.69 -11.90 3.84
N HIS A 150 5.68 -11.53 4.66
CA HIS A 150 5.53 -11.24 6.08
C HIS A 150 5.72 -9.76 6.34
N TYR A 151 4.90 -9.20 7.22
CA TYR A 151 5.11 -7.89 7.83
C TYR A 151 4.45 -7.81 9.20
N THR A 152 4.86 -6.85 10.02
CA THR A 152 4.21 -6.51 11.28
C THR A 152 3.56 -5.14 11.13
N ASP A 153 2.26 -5.09 11.33
CA ASP A 153 1.44 -3.89 11.37
C ASP A 153 1.81 -3.05 12.60
N LEU A 154 1.92 -1.74 12.44
CA LEU A 154 2.29 -0.82 13.50
C LEU A 154 1.14 0.12 13.90
N GLN A 155 -0.11 -0.22 13.55
CA GLN A 155 -1.35 0.44 13.99
C GLN A 155 -1.43 1.93 13.61
N LEU A 156 -0.83 2.31 12.49
CA LEU A 156 -0.93 3.65 11.92
C LEU A 156 -1.09 3.52 10.41
N ASP A 157 -1.96 4.32 9.82
CA ASP A 157 -2.35 4.14 8.42
C ASP A 157 -2.44 5.46 7.66
N VAL A 158 -2.23 5.38 6.35
CA VAL A 158 -2.56 6.45 5.40
C VAL A 158 -3.56 5.94 4.38
N ILE A 159 -4.73 6.56 4.33
CA ILE A 159 -5.73 6.29 3.30
C ILE A 159 -5.59 7.34 2.20
N VAL A 160 -5.54 6.89 0.95
CA VAL A 160 -5.51 7.77 -0.23
C VAL A 160 -6.74 7.50 -1.09
N ARG A 161 -7.48 8.54 -1.44
CA ARG A 161 -8.69 8.45 -2.28
C ARG A 161 -8.59 9.36 -3.48
N ARG A 162 -9.37 9.06 -4.52
CA ARG A 162 -9.59 10.00 -5.62
C ARG A 162 -10.54 11.10 -5.15
N ASP A 163 -10.15 12.35 -5.40
CA ASP A 163 -11.02 13.50 -5.15
C ASP A 163 -11.64 13.96 -6.47
N GLY A 164 -12.91 13.56 -6.70
CA GLY A 164 -13.85 14.08 -7.71
C GLY A 164 -13.41 14.18 -9.18
N GLY A 165 -12.15 13.88 -9.46
CA GLY A 165 -11.38 14.17 -10.67
C GLY A 165 -10.04 13.42 -10.63
N ALA A 166 -9.00 13.97 -11.27
CA ALA A 166 -7.71 13.28 -11.37
C ALA A 166 -6.83 13.39 -10.10
N GLY A 167 -7.27 14.13 -9.07
CA GLY A 167 -6.53 14.37 -7.82
C GLY A 167 -6.51 13.17 -6.88
N LEU A 168 -5.44 13.04 -6.09
CA LEU A 168 -5.37 12.13 -4.94
C LEU A 168 -5.36 12.97 -3.66
N VAL A 169 -6.20 12.60 -2.70
CA VAL A 169 -6.24 13.20 -1.35
C VAL A 169 -5.92 12.11 -0.34
N HIS A 170 -5.09 12.44 0.65
CA HIS A 170 -4.66 11.53 1.70
C HIS A 170 -5.22 11.92 3.06
N SER A 171 -5.30 10.97 3.97
CA SER A 171 -5.60 11.20 5.39
C SER A 171 -4.83 10.18 6.22
N VAL A 172 -4.17 10.66 7.27
CA VAL A 172 -3.62 9.78 8.31
C VAL A 172 -4.78 9.36 9.20
N VAL A 173 -4.89 8.06 9.47
CA VAL A 173 -5.93 7.47 10.30
C VAL A 173 -5.30 6.53 11.34
N ASP A 174 -6.12 6.13 12.30
CA ASP A 174 -5.76 5.22 13.40
C ASP A 174 -4.66 5.79 14.32
N GLU A 175 -4.63 7.11 14.47
CA GLU A 175 -3.69 7.83 15.35
C GLU A 175 -3.91 7.49 16.84
N ASP A 176 -5.15 7.25 17.24
CA ASP A 176 -5.51 6.80 18.57
C ASP A 176 -5.11 5.35 18.81
N GLU A 177 -5.35 4.44 17.86
CA GLU A 177 -4.86 3.07 17.94
C GLU A 177 -3.33 3.01 17.96
N PHE A 178 -2.64 3.86 17.20
CA PHE A 178 -1.18 3.97 17.23
C PHE A 178 -0.67 4.35 18.62
N GLU A 179 -1.27 5.38 19.24
CA GLU A 179 -0.88 5.84 20.57
C GLU A 179 -1.19 4.79 21.65
N GLU A 180 -2.33 4.09 21.55
CA GLU A 180 -2.65 2.97 22.43
C GLU A 180 -1.65 1.83 22.27
N ALA A 181 -1.29 1.46 21.04
CA ALA A 181 -0.29 0.45 20.74
C ALA A 181 1.09 0.84 21.26
N ARG A 182 1.49 2.11 21.08
CA ARG A 182 2.74 2.69 21.59
C ARG A 182 2.87 2.49 23.09
N LEU A 183 1.80 2.79 23.84
CA LEU A 183 1.75 2.63 25.30
C LEU A 183 1.68 1.16 25.71
N ARG A 184 0.85 0.35 25.03
CA ARG A 184 0.63 -1.06 25.35
C ARG A 184 1.88 -1.92 25.12
N TYR A 185 2.55 -1.70 24.00
CA TYR A 185 3.68 -2.51 23.54
C TYR A 185 5.05 -1.86 23.82
N GLY A 186 5.06 -0.64 24.34
CA GLY A 186 6.28 0.06 24.72
C GLY A 186 7.16 0.43 23.53
N TYR A 187 6.57 0.98 22.46
CA TYR A 187 7.34 1.44 21.30
C TYR A 187 8.35 2.50 21.73
N ASP A 188 9.62 2.24 21.45
CA ASP A 188 10.67 3.20 21.73
C ASP A 188 10.59 4.43 20.81
N ALA A 189 11.29 5.50 21.19
CA ALA A 189 11.29 6.75 20.42
C ALA A 189 11.80 6.57 18.98
N GLY A 190 12.70 5.61 18.74
CA GLY A 190 13.23 5.32 17.42
C GLY A 190 12.20 4.64 16.52
N LEU A 191 11.41 3.71 17.05
CA LEU A 191 10.31 3.07 16.34
C LEU A 191 9.23 4.08 16.00
N VAL A 192 8.83 4.92 16.97
CA VAL A 192 7.85 5.99 16.73
C VAL A 192 8.34 6.95 15.64
N ALA A 193 9.61 7.36 15.68
CA ALA A 193 10.19 8.22 14.66
C ALA A 193 10.17 7.57 13.26
N ARG A 194 10.44 6.25 13.16
CA ARG A 194 10.34 5.52 11.89
C ARG A 194 8.91 5.46 11.35
N CYS A 195 7.91 5.23 12.21
CA CYS A 195 6.51 5.25 11.80
C CYS A 195 6.09 6.63 11.26
N ARG A 196 6.50 7.72 11.94
CA ARG A 196 6.19 9.09 11.50
C ARG A 196 6.89 9.44 10.19
N ALA A 197 8.16 9.08 10.05
CA ALA A 197 8.90 9.27 8.80
C ALA A 197 8.28 8.48 7.63
N ALA A 198 7.75 7.28 7.89
CA ALA A 198 7.05 6.48 6.90
C ALA A 198 5.74 7.14 6.41
N VAL A 199 4.99 7.78 7.32
CA VAL A 199 3.82 8.61 6.96
C VAL A 199 4.25 9.79 6.08
N ASP A 200 5.28 10.52 6.48
CA ASP A 200 5.79 11.67 5.71
C ASP A 200 6.25 11.24 4.30
N GLU A 201 6.92 10.10 4.19
CA GLU A 201 7.34 9.52 2.92
C GLU A 201 6.13 9.18 2.03
N LEU A 202 5.09 8.54 2.57
CA LEU A 202 3.86 8.23 1.84
C LEU A 202 3.17 9.50 1.34
N ILE A 203 3.05 10.53 2.18
CA ILE A 203 2.44 11.82 1.81
C ILE A 203 3.24 12.48 0.68
N ALA A 204 4.57 12.48 0.78
CA ALA A 204 5.43 13.00 -0.27
C ALA A 204 5.30 12.20 -1.58
N MET A 205 5.19 10.87 -1.50
CA MET A 205 4.96 9.98 -2.65
C MET A 205 3.62 10.26 -3.34
N VAL A 206 2.55 10.48 -2.57
CA VAL A 206 1.23 10.85 -3.11
C VAL A 206 1.30 12.21 -3.81
N GLY A 207 1.93 13.21 -3.17
CA GLY A 207 2.05 14.56 -3.72
C GLY A 207 2.81 14.60 -5.06
N ARG A 208 3.89 13.80 -5.17
CA ARG A 208 4.68 13.69 -6.41
C ARG A 208 4.16 12.67 -7.41
N ARG A 209 3.06 11.98 -7.10
CA ARG A 209 2.53 10.84 -7.85
C ARG A 209 3.60 9.82 -8.22
N ALA A 210 4.43 9.46 -7.24
CA ALA A 210 5.37 8.38 -7.42
C ALA A 210 4.64 7.03 -7.33
N PHE A 211 5.14 6.04 -8.06
CA PHE A 211 4.71 4.66 -7.93
C PHE A 211 4.55 4.25 -6.45
N PRO A 212 3.42 3.61 -6.05
CA PRO A 212 2.32 3.12 -6.89
C PRO A 212 1.15 4.10 -7.12
N PHE A 213 1.33 5.39 -6.80
CA PHE A 213 0.32 6.45 -6.90
C PHE A 213 0.30 7.19 -8.26
N ASP A 214 1.04 6.68 -9.24
CA ASP A 214 1.30 7.30 -10.54
C ASP A 214 0.20 7.07 -11.60
N GLY A 215 -0.71 6.11 -11.40
CA GLY A 215 -1.80 5.84 -12.34
C GLY A 215 -2.59 4.59 -12.02
#